data_AF-A0A5J4WJG3-F1
#
_entry.id   AF-A0A5J4WJG3-F1
#
_cell.length_a   1.000
_cell.length_b   1.000
_cell.length_c   1.000
_cell.angle_alpha   90.00
_cell.angle_beta   90.00
_cell.angle_gamma   90.00
#
_symmetry.space_group_name_H-M   'P 1'
#
loop_
_entity.id
_entity.type
_entity.pdbx_description
1 polymer ?
#
loop_
_entity_poly.entity_id
_entity_poly.type
_entity_poly.pdbx_seq_one_letter_code
_entity_poly.pdbx_strand_id
1 'polypeptide(L)'
;MSACANAIKYALAYFDFKLDQDYTPKDDYASFILTQNYWNIKVQNYLEYDIKRNRDTGNNFKETDCTFFRKLFLSTGCHIGKV
;
A
#
# COMPACT_ATOMS: atom_id res chain seq x y z
N MET A 1 13.75 -22.57 4.91
CA MET A 1 13.90 -22.93 3.48
C MET A 1 12.57 -22.92 2.70
N SER A 2 11.52 -22.21 3.15
CA SER A 2 10.24 -22.10 2.39
C SER A 2 10.15 -20.86 1.49
N ALA A 3 10.92 -19.81 1.77
CA ALA A 3 10.92 -18.58 0.96
C ALA A 3 11.33 -18.86 -0.50
N CYS A 4 12.33 -19.72 -0.72
CA CYS A 4 12.80 -20.07 -2.06
C CYS A 4 11.76 -20.91 -2.84
N ALA A 5 11.02 -21.80 -2.18
CA ALA A 5 10.00 -22.63 -2.81
C ALA A 5 8.79 -21.80 -3.28
N ASN A 6 8.41 -20.75 -2.52
CA ASN A 6 7.35 -19.85 -2.94
C ASN A 6 7.81 -18.92 -4.08
N ALA A 7 9.06 -18.45 -4.06
CA ALA A 7 9.60 -17.64 -5.15
C ALA A 7 9.58 -18.36 -6.50
N ILE A 8 9.96 -19.66 -6.54
CA ILE A 8 9.91 -20.47 -7.77
C ILE A 8 8.47 -20.67 -8.25
N LYS A 9 7.52 -20.92 -7.34
CA LYS A 9 6.10 -21.07 -7.69
C LYS A 9 5.52 -19.81 -8.32
N TYR A 10 5.80 -18.65 -7.74
CA TYR A 10 5.36 -17.38 -8.31
C TYR A 10 6.06 -17.09 -9.65
N ALA A 11 7.36 -17.35 -9.76
CA ALA A 11 8.08 -17.17 -11.02
C ALA A 11 7.48 -18.01 -12.16
N LEU A 12 7.06 -19.24 -11.89
CA LEU A 12 6.38 -20.09 -12.87
C LEU A 12 4.96 -19.63 -13.17
N ALA A 13 4.19 -19.24 -12.15
CA ALA A 13 2.79 -18.80 -12.30
C ALA A 13 2.66 -17.47 -13.05
N TYR A 14 3.68 -16.62 -13.00
CA TYR A 14 3.73 -15.34 -13.71
C TYR A 14 4.70 -15.36 -14.90
N PHE A 15 5.18 -16.54 -15.33
CA PHE A 15 6.19 -16.64 -16.38
C PHE A 15 5.70 -16.06 -17.71
N ASP A 16 4.43 -16.25 -18.03
CA ASP A 16 3.75 -15.79 -19.24
C ASP A 16 2.73 -14.68 -18.98
N PHE A 17 2.61 -14.20 -17.74
CA PHE A 17 1.67 -13.14 -17.38
C PHE A 17 2.02 -11.83 -18.08
N LYS A 18 1.06 -11.31 -18.84
CA LYS A 18 1.14 -10.03 -19.54
C LYS A 18 0.13 -9.07 -18.93
N LEU A 19 0.65 -8.06 -18.26
CA LEU A 19 -0.16 -7.08 -17.55
C LEU A 19 -1.22 -6.39 -18.44
N ASP A 20 -0.93 -6.16 -19.71
CA ASP A 20 -1.80 -5.52 -20.69
C ASP A 20 -2.84 -6.46 -21.32
N GLN A 21 -2.64 -7.78 -21.23
CA GLN A 21 -3.52 -8.79 -21.85
C GLN A 21 -4.33 -9.57 -20.81
N ASP A 22 -3.71 -9.93 -19.69
CA ASP A 22 -4.27 -10.81 -18.67
C ASP A 22 -4.87 -10.04 -17.49
N TYR A 23 -4.67 -8.72 -17.44
CA TYR A 23 -5.21 -7.87 -16.39
C TYR A 23 -5.94 -6.66 -16.98
N THR A 24 -7.26 -6.66 -16.82
CA THR A 24 -8.09 -5.47 -17.10
C THR A 24 -8.32 -4.72 -15.79
N PRO A 25 -7.76 -3.50 -15.64
CA PRO A 25 -8.04 -2.69 -14.47
C PRO A 25 -9.53 -2.40 -14.37
N LYS A 26 -10.13 -2.66 -13.21
CA LYS A 26 -11.46 -2.15 -12.89
C LYS A 26 -11.29 -0.75 -12.30
N ASP A 27 -11.73 0.25 -13.04
CA ASP A 27 -11.60 1.66 -12.67
C ASP A 27 -12.94 2.29 -12.30
N ASP A 28 -13.95 1.46 -12.01
CA ASP A 28 -15.29 1.88 -11.57
C ASP A 28 -15.38 2.17 -10.06
N TYR A 29 -14.25 2.06 -9.35
CA TYR A 29 -14.18 2.38 -7.93
C TYR A 29 -14.17 3.89 -7.71
N ALA A 30 -14.93 4.33 -6.70
CA ALA A 30 -14.86 5.70 -6.23
C ALA A 30 -13.41 6.06 -5.83
N SER A 31 -12.93 7.22 -6.28
CA SER A 31 -11.60 7.69 -5.92
C SER A 31 -11.46 7.78 -4.40
N PHE A 32 -10.41 7.16 -3.86
CA PHE A 32 -10.12 7.25 -2.45
C PHE A 32 -9.61 8.66 -2.10
N ILE A 33 -10.28 9.31 -1.16
CA ILE A 33 -9.85 10.60 -0.61
C ILE A 33 -9.29 10.38 0.79
N LEU A 34 -7.99 10.62 0.95
CA LEU A 34 -7.33 10.55 2.26
C LEU A 34 -7.74 11.74 3.13
N THR A 35 -8.77 11.58 3.97
CA THR A 35 -9.19 12.62 4.92
C THR A 35 -8.27 12.68 6.14
N GLN A 36 -8.20 13.85 6.80
CA GLN A 36 -7.40 14.00 8.03
C GLN A 36 -7.89 13.07 9.14
N ASN A 37 -9.21 12.93 9.30
CA ASN A 37 -9.78 12.05 10.32
C ASN A 37 -9.39 10.59 10.10
N TYR A 38 -9.49 10.10 8.85
CA TYR A 38 -9.07 8.75 8.49
C TYR A 38 -7.58 8.53 8.81
N TRP A 39 -6.74 9.51 8.45
CA TRP A 39 -5.30 9.46 8.72
C TRP A 39 -4.99 9.37 10.23
N ASN A 40 -5.60 10.24 11.04
CA ASN A 40 -5.38 10.26 12.48
C ASN A 40 -5.76 8.91 13.12
N ILE A 41 -6.91 8.36 12.74
CA ILE A 41 -7.35 7.04 13.21
C ILE A 41 -6.32 5.96 12.84
N LYS A 42 -5.77 5.99 11.63
CA LYS A 42 -4.74 5.02 11.21
C LYS A 42 -3.45 5.18 12.01
N VAL A 43 -2.93 6.40 12.13
CA VAL A 43 -1.70 6.69 12.90
C VAL A 43 -1.82 6.19 14.34
N GLN A 44 -2.94 6.48 15.02
CA GLN A 44 -3.16 6.05 16.40
C GLN A 44 -3.24 4.52 16.52
N ASN A 45 -4.00 3.85 15.64
CA ASN A 45 -4.10 2.38 15.66
C ASN A 45 -2.74 1.68 15.48
N TYR A 46 -1.90 2.18 14.56
CA TYR A 46 -0.56 1.60 14.36
C TYR A 46 0.37 1.89 15.53
N LEU A 47 0.32 3.11 16.08
CA LEU A 47 1.09 3.46 17.27
C LEU A 47 0.77 2.52 18.44
N GLU A 48 -0.52 2.31 18.74
CA GLU A 48 -0.93 1.37 19.78
C GLU A 48 -0.45 -0.05 19.52
N TYR A 49 -0.53 -0.51 18.27
CA TYR A 49 -0.11 -1.85 17.88
C TYR A 49 1.41 -2.04 18.02
N ASP A 50 2.19 -1.02 17.70
CA ASP A 50 3.65 -1.05 17.83
C ASP A 50 4.08 -0.99 19.30
N ILE A 51 3.43 -0.15 20.12
CA ILE A 51 3.62 -0.12 21.58
C ILE A 51 3.30 -1.49 22.19
N LYS A 52 2.15 -2.09 21.87
CA LYS A 52 1.75 -3.43 22.36
C LYS A 52 2.74 -4.52 22.00
N ARG A 53 3.49 -4.34 20.90
CA ARG A 53 4.48 -5.29 20.39
C ARG A 53 5.91 -4.90 20.75
N ASN A 54 6.10 -3.86 21.56
CA ASN A 54 7.39 -3.35 21.98
C ASN A 54 8.33 -3.02 20.80
N ARG A 55 7.76 -2.48 19.71
CA ARG A 55 8.50 -2.02 18.52
C ARG A 55 8.92 -0.56 18.68
N ASP A 56 10.02 -0.19 18.02
CA ASP A 56 10.42 1.20 17.93
C ASP A 56 9.34 2.01 17.18
N THR A 57 9.05 3.20 17.69
CA THR A 57 8.03 4.12 17.16
C THR A 57 8.61 5.47 16.77
N GLY A 58 9.93 5.67 16.91
CA GLY A 58 10.60 6.95 16.64
C GLY A 58 10.33 7.45 15.23
N ASN A 59 10.30 6.53 14.27
CA ASN A 59 10.09 6.82 12.84
C ASN A 59 8.65 6.57 12.36
N ASN A 60 7.69 6.37 13.28
CA ASN A 60 6.30 6.21 12.88
C ASN A 60 5.76 7.51 12.29
N PHE A 61 4.94 7.38 11.25
CA PHE A 61 4.21 8.49 10.66
C PHE A 61 3.41 9.26 11.70
N LYS A 62 3.36 10.58 11.53
CA LYS A 62 2.69 11.50 12.43
C LYS A 62 1.40 12.01 11.78
N GLU A 63 0.49 12.51 12.61
CA GLU A 63 -0.76 13.12 12.16
C GLU A 63 -0.52 14.31 11.21
N THR A 64 0.60 15.01 11.41
CA THR A 64 1.05 16.14 10.57
C THR A 64 1.43 15.74 9.14
N ASP A 65 1.73 14.46 8.88
CA ASP A 65 2.20 14.00 7.58
C ASP A 65 1.05 13.80 6.58
N CYS A 66 -0.22 13.94 7.02
CA CYS A 66 -1.40 13.69 6.19
C CYS A 66 -1.39 14.48 4.87
N THR A 67 -1.02 15.75 4.93
CA THR A 67 -0.99 16.63 3.74
C THR A 67 0.03 16.15 2.72
N PHE A 68 1.20 15.71 3.16
CA PHE A 68 2.24 15.17 2.29
C PHE A 68 1.74 13.92 1.57
N PHE A 69 1.20 12.95 2.30
CA PHE A 69 0.71 11.69 1.71
C PHE A 69 -0.54 11.88 0.85
N ARG A 70 -1.45 12.79 1.23
CA ARG A 70 -2.59 13.16 0.38
C ARG A 70 -2.11 13.67 -0.97
N LYS A 71 -1.13 14.58 -0.98
CA LYS A 71 -0.55 15.09 -2.24
C LYS A 71 0.14 13.97 -3.02
N LEU A 72 0.90 13.12 -2.35
CA LEU A 72 1.59 11.99 -2.97
C LEU A 72 0.60 11.11 -3.73
N PHE A 73 -0.45 10.60 -3.07
CA PHE A 73 -1.45 9.71 -3.68
C PHE A 73 -2.21 10.34 -4.86
N LEU A 74 -2.41 11.66 -4.86
CA LEU A 74 -3.04 12.36 -5.98
C LEU A 74 -2.08 12.62 -7.15
N SER A 75 -0.77 12.66 -6.88
CA SER A 75 0.27 12.98 -7.88
C SER A 75 0.97 11.76 -8.47
N THR A 76 0.87 10.60 -7.81
CA THR A 76 1.50 9.35 -8.25
C THR A 76 0.46 8.34 -8.70
N GLY A 77 0.55 7.91 -9.96
CA GLY A 77 -0.25 6.79 -10.48
C GLY A 77 0.34 5.43 -10.10
N CYS A 78 -0.50 4.40 -10.07
CA CYS A 78 -0.06 3.03 -9.91
C CYS A 78 0.76 2.61 -11.15
N HIS A 79 1.91 1.97 -10.95
CA HIS A 79 2.71 1.47 -12.08
C HIS A 79 2.05 0.28 -12.81
N ILE A 80 1.13 -0.40 -12.12
CA ILE A 80 0.39 -1.57 -12.61
C ILE A 80 -0.86 -1.13 -13.38
N GLY A 81 -1.63 -0.19 -12.81
CA GLY A 81 -2.74 0.45 -13.48
C GLY A 81 -2.24 1.73 -14.16
N LYS A 82 -1.61 1.60 -15.33
CA LYS A 82 -1.37 2.77 -16.17
C LYS A 82 -2.74 3.33 -16.57
N VAL A 83 -3.08 4.49 -16.02
CA VAL A 83 -4.03 5.43 -16.64
C VAL A 83 -3.26 6.20 -17.70
#